data_AF-X1RR88-F1
#
_entry.id   AF-X1RR88-F1
#
_cell.length_a   1.000
_cell.length_b   1.000
_cell.length_c   1.000
_cell.angle_alpha   90.00
_cell.angle_beta   90.00
_cell.angle_gamma   90.00
#
_symmetry.space_group_name_H-M   'P 1'
#
loop_
_entity.id
_entity.type
_entity.pdbx_description
1 polymer ?
#
loop_
_entity_poly.entity_id
_entity_poly.type
_entity_poly.pdbx_seq_one_letter_code
_entity_poly.pdbx_strand_id
1 'polypeptide(L)'
;MKAVGLGAAGLGATGAAAPVFHDLDEVANYKIKPKHPWFVKERDYLDSTTEIDWSMMERYAGASWDNQSKHVTAEHNLEIRTTTSEKLLQRTLNKKPGDQLRDRAMRHGHRPLGYSYFTGRSI
;
A
#
# COMPACT_ATOMS: atom_id res chain seq x y z
N MET A 1 -42.51 -52.44 -25.86
CA MET A 1 -41.24 -53.08 -25.44
C MET A 1 -40.20 -52.85 -26.52
N LYS A 2 -38.93 -52.62 -26.13
CA LYS A 2 -37.74 -52.25 -26.95
C LYS A 2 -37.78 -50.77 -27.39
N ALA A 3 -37.06 -49.83 -26.76
CA ALA A 3 -35.60 -49.77 -26.69
C ALA A 3 -35.11 -48.92 -25.49
N VAL A 4 -35.14 -49.49 -24.28
CA VAL A 4 -34.44 -48.98 -23.07
C VAL A 4 -32.93 -49.34 -23.13
N GLY A 5 -32.38 -49.52 -24.33
CA GLY A 5 -31.01 -50.04 -24.54
C GLY A 5 -29.95 -48.98 -24.86
N LEU A 6 -30.34 -47.74 -25.19
CA LEU A 6 -29.41 -46.67 -25.59
C LEU A 6 -29.33 -45.48 -24.62
N GLY A 7 -30.06 -45.52 -23.50
CA GLY A 7 -30.01 -44.47 -22.48
C GLY A 7 -28.94 -44.69 -21.40
N ALA A 8 -28.46 -45.91 -21.21
CA ALA A 8 -27.51 -46.25 -20.14
C ALA A 8 -26.05 -45.95 -20.50
N ALA A 9 -25.71 -45.81 -21.79
CA ALA A 9 -24.35 -45.49 -22.24
C ALA A 9 -23.99 -43.99 -22.14
N GLY A 10 -24.96 -43.12 -21.85
CA GLY A 10 -24.74 -41.66 -21.78
C GLY A 10 -24.37 -41.11 -20.41
N LEU A 11 -24.63 -41.85 -19.32
CA LEU A 11 -24.34 -41.39 -17.95
C LEU A 11 -22.99 -41.88 -17.42
N GLY A 12 -22.41 -42.93 -18.02
CA GLY A 12 -21.05 -43.40 -17.70
C GLY A 12 -19.95 -42.62 -18.41
N ALA A 13 -20.23 -42.08 -19.61
CA ALA A 13 -19.26 -41.37 -20.43
C ALA A 13 -19.05 -39.90 -20.00
N THR A 14 -20.05 -39.24 -19.43
CA THR A 14 -19.90 -37.89 -18.87
C THR A 14 -19.20 -37.88 -17.52
N GLY A 15 -19.26 -38.99 -16.77
CA GLY A 15 -18.48 -39.18 -15.54
C GLY A 15 -16.96 -39.36 -15.79
N ALA A 16 -16.57 -39.82 -16.98
CA ALA A 16 -15.16 -39.99 -17.33
C ALA A 16 -14.44 -38.67 -17.66
N ALA A 17 -15.18 -37.58 -17.85
CA ALA A 17 -14.64 -36.24 -18.10
C ALA A 17 -14.71 -35.32 -16.87
N ALA A 18 -15.38 -35.75 -15.80
CA ALA A 18 -15.41 -35.02 -14.54
C ALA A 18 -14.23 -35.49 -13.66
N PRO A 19 -13.54 -34.58 -12.95
CA PRO A 19 -12.54 -34.99 -11.98
C PRO A 19 -13.23 -35.82 -10.90
N VAL A 20 -12.72 -37.04 -10.69
CA VAL A 20 -13.14 -37.90 -9.59
C VAL A 20 -12.35 -37.44 -8.36
N PHE A 21 -13.05 -36.95 -7.33
CA PHE A 21 -12.44 -36.59 -6.06
C PHE A 21 -12.61 -37.76 -5.09
N HIS A 22 -11.51 -38.17 -4.45
CA HIS A 22 -11.48 -39.23 -3.46
C HIS A 22 -11.70 -38.70 -2.04
N ASP A 23 -11.27 -37.48 -1.75
CA ASP A 23 -11.41 -36.80 -0.47
C ASP A 23 -11.58 -35.28 -0.61
N LEU A 24 -11.83 -34.61 0.52
CA LEU A 24 -12.12 -33.18 0.56
C LEU A 24 -10.87 -32.32 0.31
N ASP A 25 -9.68 -32.84 0.58
CA ASP A 25 -8.41 -32.19 0.25
C ASP A 25 -8.10 -32.25 -1.24
N GLU A 26 -8.49 -33.30 -1.97
CA GLU A 26 -8.46 -33.29 -3.43
C GLU A 26 -9.41 -32.25 -4.02
N VAL A 27 -10.58 -32.01 -3.41
CA VAL A 27 -11.49 -30.91 -3.80
C VAL A 27 -10.87 -29.55 -3.51
N ALA A 28 -10.22 -29.38 -2.36
CA ALA A 28 -9.57 -28.13 -1.98
C ALA A 28 -8.32 -27.83 -2.84
N ASN A 29 -7.63 -28.88 -3.30
CA ASN A 29 -6.47 -28.80 -4.19
C ASN A 29 -6.88 -28.77 -5.68
N TYR A 30 -8.18 -28.95 -5.97
CA TYR A 30 -8.70 -28.85 -7.32
C TYR A 30 -8.64 -27.40 -7.79
N LYS A 31 -7.93 -27.17 -8.90
CA LYS A 31 -7.65 -25.84 -9.46
C LYS A 31 -8.87 -25.23 -10.16
N ILE A 32 -10.06 -25.25 -9.55
CA ILE A 32 -11.14 -24.35 -10.00
C ILE A 32 -10.76 -22.97 -9.51
N LYS A 33 -10.23 -22.15 -10.42
CA LYS A 33 -10.26 -20.71 -10.22
C LYS A 33 -11.74 -20.30 -10.35
N PRO A 34 -12.45 -19.90 -9.29
CA PRO A 34 -13.80 -19.39 -9.44
C PRO A 34 -13.74 -18.17 -10.35
N LYS A 35 -14.25 -18.29 -11.58
CA LYS A 35 -14.41 -17.16 -12.48
C LYS A 35 -15.51 -16.28 -11.89
N HIS A 36 -15.13 -15.19 -11.25
CA HIS A 36 -16.07 -14.20 -10.73
C HIS A 36 -16.45 -13.25 -11.89
N PRO A 37 -17.63 -13.37 -12.52
CA PRO A 37 -17.96 -12.68 -13.77
C PRO A 37 -18.11 -11.16 -13.61
N TRP A 38 -18.20 -10.66 -12.38
CA TRP A 38 -18.21 -9.23 -12.05
C TRP A 38 -16.83 -8.68 -11.67
N PHE A 39 -15.80 -9.52 -11.61
CA PHE A 39 -14.42 -9.10 -11.35
C PHE A 39 -13.69 -8.88 -12.67
N VAL A 40 -12.94 -7.78 -12.70
CA VAL A 40 -12.15 -7.27 -13.83
C VAL A 40 -11.36 -8.39 -14.50
N LYS A 41 -11.33 -8.38 -15.84
CA LYS A 41 -10.62 -9.32 -16.73
C LYS A 41 -9.31 -9.80 -16.08
N GLU A 42 -9.23 -11.11 -15.85
CA GLU A 42 -7.99 -11.75 -15.43
C GLU A 42 -6.92 -11.46 -16.50
N ARG A 43 -5.73 -11.10 -16.02
CA ARG A 43 -4.61 -10.72 -16.87
C ARG A 43 -3.39 -11.53 -16.48
N ASP A 44 -2.53 -11.78 -17.45
CA ASP A 44 -1.40 -12.67 -17.25
C ASP A 44 -0.42 -12.13 -16.19
N TYR A 45 0.30 -13.04 -15.55
CA TYR A 45 1.28 -12.68 -14.54
C TYR A 45 2.37 -11.78 -15.15
N LEU A 46 2.71 -10.68 -14.46
CA LEU A 46 3.64 -9.63 -14.91
C LEU A 46 3.20 -8.80 -16.12
N ASP A 47 1.99 -9.00 -16.62
CA ASP A 47 1.37 -8.01 -17.48
C ASP A 47 0.89 -6.87 -16.55
N SER A 48 1.30 -5.60 -16.77
CA SER A 48 0.90 -4.39 -16.00
C SER A 48 -0.09 -3.52 -16.79
N THR A 49 -1.12 -2.92 -16.17
CA THR A 49 -2.21 -2.27 -16.93
C THR A 49 -1.74 -1.01 -17.64
N THR A 50 -0.62 -0.49 -17.17
CA THR A 50 0.13 0.60 -17.75
C THR A 50 1.39 0.03 -18.38
N GLU A 51 1.71 0.49 -19.58
CA GLU A 51 2.98 0.18 -20.24
C GLU A 51 4.15 0.61 -19.34
N ILE A 52 5.11 -0.30 -19.17
CA ILE A 52 6.34 -0.05 -18.40
C ILE A 52 7.48 0.05 -19.40
N ASP A 53 8.09 1.23 -19.49
CA ASP A 53 9.35 1.39 -20.21
C ASP A 53 10.50 0.88 -19.33
N TRP A 54 10.85 -0.39 -19.52
CA TRP A 54 11.95 -1.04 -18.81
C TRP A 54 13.32 -0.43 -19.10
N SER A 55 13.47 0.31 -20.21
CA SER A 55 14.73 0.99 -20.54
C SER A 55 14.97 2.25 -19.70
N MET A 56 13.90 2.85 -19.18
CA MET A 56 13.93 4.02 -18.32
C MET A 56 13.91 3.68 -16.83
N MET A 57 13.74 2.40 -16.46
CA MET A 57 13.65 2.01 -15.07
C MET A 57 15.03 1.89 -14.42
N GLU A 58 15.25 2.70 -13.39
CA GLU A 58 16.41 2.58 -12.50
C GLU A 58 15.99 2.04 -11.13
N ARG A 59 16.87 1.28 -10.48
CA ARG A 59 16.63 0.81 -9.11
C ARG A 59 16.61 2.03 -8.18
N TYR A 60 15.54 2.18 -7.41
CA TYR A 60 15.45 3.24 -6.42
C TYR A 60 16.64 3.15 -5.44
N ALA A 61 17.55 4.13 -5.53
CA ALA A 61 18.62 4.30 -4.56
C ALA A 61 17.99 4.79 -3.25
N GLY A 62 17.93 3.90 -2.26
CA GLY A 62 17.22 4.13 -1.02
C GLY A 62 17.58 5.43 -0.29
N ALA A 63 16.57 5.96 0.41
CA ALA A 63 16.65 6.86 1.57
C ALA A 63 17.21 8.28 1.37
N SER A 64 17.06 8.90 0.21
CA SER A 64 17.20 10.36 0.11
C SER A 64 15.92 11.01 -0.41
N TRP A 65 14.90 10.99 0.45
CA TRP A 65 13.69 11.81 0.33
C TRP A 65 13.90 13.26 0.77
N ASP A 66 15.12 13.62 1.16
CA ASP A 66 15.43 14.96 1.61
C ASP A 66 15.61 15.89 0.41
N ASN A 67 14.48 16.33 -0.15
CA ASN A 67 14.44 17.32 -1.21
C ASN A 67 14.99 18.67 -0.71
N GLN A 68 14.91 18.94 0.58
CA GLN A 68 15.32 20.22 1.14
C GLN A 68 16.85 20.33 1.16
N SER A 69 17.58 19.33 1.66
CA SER A 69 19.05 19.35 1.62
C SER A 69 19.64 19.21 0.21
N LYS A 70 18.90 18.63 -0.74
CA LYS A 70 19.32 18.56 -2.16
C LYS A 70 19.28 19.89 -2.89
N HIS A 71 18.37 20.79 -2.51
CA HIS A 71 18.10 22.01 -3.28
C HIS A 71 18.37 23.31 -2.51
N VAL A 72 18.76 23.22 -1.24
CA VAL A 72 19.00 24.38 -0.39
C VAL A 72 20.36 24.28 0.27
N THR A 73 21.10 25.39 0.31
CA THR A 73 22.40 25.48 1.01
C THR A 73 22.24 25.24 2.51
N ALA A 74 23.31 24.81 3.18
CA ALA A 74 23.27 24.53 4.61
C ALA A 74 22.88 25.78 5.43
N GLU A 75 23.36 26.95 5.01
CA GLU A 75 23.10 28.24 5.65
C GLU A 75 21.63 28.63 5.54
N HIS A 76 21.03 28.52 4.35
CA HIS A 76 19.63 28.85 4.16
C HIS A 76 18.70 27.85 4.87
N ASN A 77 19.11 26.58 4.98
CA ASN A 77 18.39 25.60 5.79
C ASN A 77 18.41 25.94 7.28
N LEU A 78 19.53 26.42 7.80
CA LEU A 78 19.61 26.88 9.18
C LEU A 78 18.70 28.09 9.40
N GLU A 79 18.70 29.06 8.47
CA GLU A 79 17.82 30.23 8.49
C GLU A 79 16.33 29.85 8.48
N ILE A 80 15.92 28.91 7.62
CA ILE A 80 14.54 28.42 7.59
C ILE A 80 14.15 27.83 8.96
N ARG A 81 15.06 27.08 9.60
CA ARG A 81 14.80 26.45 10.90
C ARG A 81 14.70 27.50 12.01
N THR A 82 15.60 28.48 12.06
CA THR A 82 15.58 29.54 13.08
C THR A 82 14.34 30.41 12.92
N THR A 83 14.08 30.94 11.72
CA THR A 83 12.92 31.80 11.45
C THR A 83 11.59 31.09 11.71
N THR A 84 11.49 29.80 11.39
CA THR A 84 10.32 28.99 11.71
C THR A 84 10.14 28.85 13.22
N SER A 85 11.22 28.58 13.96
CA SER A 85 11.15 28.46 15.42
C SER A 85 10.70 29.76 16.11
N GLU A 86 11.18 30.90 15.63
CA GLU A 86 10.81 32.23 16.14
C GLU A 86 9.35 32.55 15.85
N LYS A 87 8.89 32.34 14.61
CA LYS A 87 7.47 32.52 14.24
C LYS A 87 6.56 31.63 15.08
N LEU A 88 6.98 30.40 15.36
CA LEU A 88 6.22 29.47 16.19
C LEU A 88 6.18 29.92 17.66
N LEU A 89 7.29 30.42 18.20
CA LEU A 89 7.35 30.98 19.55
C LEU A 89 6.40 32.18 19.67
N GLN A 90 6.45 33.11 18.71
CA GLN A 90 5.57 34.28 18.69
C GLN A 90 4.09 33.90 18.59
N ARG A 91 3.73 32.92 17.75
CA ARG A 91 2.34 32.40 17.66
C ARG A 91 1.86 31.80 18.99
N THR A 92 2.75 31.12 19.70
CA THR A 92 2.46 30.50 20.99
C THR A 92 2.28 31.56 22.07
N LEU A 93 3.17 32.56 22.15
CA LEU A 93 3.08 33.69 23.08
C LEU A 93 1.80 34.50 22.87
N ASN A 94 1.43 34.73 21.60
CA ASN A 94 0.20 35.43 21.23
C ASN A 94 -1.06 34.56 21.33
N LYS A 95 -0.97 33.33 21.86
CA LYS A 95 -2.08 32.38 22.05
C LYS A 95 -2.93 32.16 20.79
N LYS A 96 -2.31 32.18 19.60
CA LYS A 96 -3.00 31.99 18.33
C LYS A 96 -3.78 30.67 18.37
N PRO A 97 -5.08 30.66 18.02
CA PRO A 97 -5.86 29.42 17.98
C PRO A 97 -5.17 28.35 17.12
N GLY A 98 -5.00 27.14 17.66
CA GLY A 98 -4.34 26.01 17.00
C GLY A 98 -2.82 25.94 17.19
N ASP A 99 -2.20 26.93 17.82
CA ASP A 99 -0.77 26.93 18.17
C ASP A 99 -0.50 27.20 19.65
N GLN A 100 -1.53 27.11 20.50
CA GLN A 100 -1.32 27.18 21.93
C GLN A 100 -0.52 25.97 22.42
N LEU A 101 0.14 26.11 23.57
CA LEU A 101 0.97 25.04 24.14
C LEU A 101 0.21 23.70 24.23
N ARG A 102 -1.07 23.73 24.63
CA ARG A 102 -1.93 22.53 24.70
C ARG A 102 -2.15 21.88 23.32
N ASP A 103 -2.43 22.67 22.29
CA ASP A 103 -2.75 22.18 20.94
C ASP A 103 -1.52 21.50 20.34
N ARG A 104 -0.34 22.02 20.71
CA ARG A 104 0.96 21.51 20.28
C ARG A 104 1.37 20.26 21.06
N ALA A 105 1.10 20.21 22.36
CA ALA A 105 1.27 18.99 23.16
C ALA A 105 0.41 17.85 22.58
N MET A 106 -0.83 18.12 22.16
CA MET A 106 -1.68 17.13 21.50
C MET A 106 -1.15 16.72 20.12
N ARG A 107 -0.67 17.66 19.30
CA ARG A 107 -0.10 17.37 17.96
C ARG A 107 1.08 16.42 18.01
N HIS A 108 1.93 16.54 19.03
CA HIS A 108 3.16 15.75 19.14
C HIS A 108 3.02 14.53 20.07
N GLY A 109 1.98 14.48 20.92
CA GLY A 109 1.74 13.36 21.84
C GLY A 109 1.43 12.02 21.17
N HIS A 110 1.06 12.01 19.88
CA HIS A 110 0.79 10.77 19.12
C HIS A 110 2.06 10.10 18.54
N ARG A 111 3.23 10.75 18.58
CA ARG A 111 4.48 10.18 18.06
C ARG A 111 5.38 9.73 19.23
N PRO A 112 5.32 8.46 19.66
CA PRO A 112 6.13 7.96 20.77
C PRO A 112 7.63 7.88 20.45
N LEU A 113 8.03 8.08 19.18
CA LEU A 113 9.43 8.10 18.76
C LEU A 113 9.80 9.53 18.33
N GLY A 114 10.66 10.15 19.14
CA GLY A 114 10.90 11.58 19.21
C GLY A 114 11.39 12.23 17.92
N TYR A 115 10.69 13.29 17.52
CA TYR A 115 11.27 14.49 16.91
C TYR A 115 10.48 15.68 17.47
N SER A 116 10.79 16.04 18.71
CA SER A 116 10.35 17.29 19.30
C SER A 116 11.19 18.42 18.70
N TYR A 117 10.66 19.14 17.72
CA TYR A 117 11.19 20.43 17.25
C TYR A 117 11.06 21.54 18.31
N PHE A 118 11.06 21.16 19.59
CA PHE A 118 10.66 21.99 20.72
C PHE A 118 11.75 22.26 21.74
N THR A 119 12.96 21.76 21.51
CA THR A 119 14.12 22.19 22.28
C THR A 119 14.82 23.26 21.47
N GLY A 120 14.34 24.49 21.61
CA GLY A 120 15.25 25.62 21.51
C GLY A 120 16.38 25.37 22.50
N ARG A 121 17.62 25.35 21.99
CA ARG A 121 18.86 25.55 22.74
C ARG A 121 18.95 24.77 24.06
N SER A 122 19.48 23.54 23.99
CA SER A 122 20.29 23.05 25.10
C SER A 122 21.71 23.56 24.87
N ILE A 123 22.23 24.25 25.89
CA ILE A 123 23.65 24.47 26.22
C ILE A 123 24.59 23.40 25.66
#